data_AF-A0A7S7LAQ6-F1
#
_entry.id   AF-A0A7S7LAQ6-F1
#
_cell.length_a   1.000
_cell.length_b   1.000
_cell.length_c   1.000
_cell.angle_alpha   90.00
_cell.angle_beta   90.00
_cell.angle_gamma   90.00
#
_symmetry.space_group_name_H-M   'P 1'
#
loop_
_entity.id
_entity.type
_entity.pdbx_description
1 polymer ?
#
loop_
_entity_poly.entity_id
_entity_poly.type
_entity_poly.pdbx_seq_one_letter_code
_entity_poly.pdbx_strand_id
1 'polypeptide(L)'
;MIPNMKKLFSNAFSGKRLIMSIVSMILLVGVVSAAAYELTKTSVTLVINGEEMTLKTHAKTVDELMLENDILVGEHDFIEPSLDSRLTNDLNVAWIPAKLVYLTNNGEKLPVWTTSHTIQELITELNLEVGEHDKIQPSFETALVEDMQITYESAFAVTLYSDGEEKEVWTTSTTVADFLEAEDIILGELDRVEPSQGEIVKANTNINIVRVQKVTDVVEEGINFATVTRNDNSLTRGTEREVQSGQKGKVAKHYEVILENGKEVSRELVKTETIQESKDRIVAVGTKQIVQPVSRGGTPGDWVTFSSTAYTAYCNGCSGVTSTGLNLRTNPDKNVVAVDPNVIPLGSIIEIRYNGRILGQYRAADTGGAIQGRKIDIFMPERSDALRWGRKNVQVRIVK
;
A
#
# COMPACT_ATOMS: atom_id res chain seq x y z
N MET A 1 43.64 8.97 -139.34
CA MET A 1 42.92 8.76 -138.06
C MET A 1 43.97 8.63 -136.96
N ILE A 2 43.84 9.47 -135.94
CA ILE A 2 44.67 9.71 -134.72
C ILE A 2 45.72 8.61 -134.41
N PRO A 3 47.01 8.98 -134.23
CA PRO A 3 47.55 9.00 -132.87
C PRO A 3 48.62 10.06 -132.62
N ASN A 4 48.48 10.82 -131.53
CA ASN A 4 49.60 11.19 -130.68
C ASN A 4 49.10 11.77 -129.34
N MET A 5 48.71 10.87 -128.45
CA MET A 5 48.36 11.17 -127.06
C MET A 5 49.50 10.77 -126.09
N LYS A 6 50.76 10.85 -126.54
CA LYS A 6 51.95 10.60 -125.71
C LYS A 6 52.73 11.89 -125.50
N LYS A 7 52.20 12.85 -124.74
CA LYS A 7 53.00 13.96 -124.18
C LYS A 7 52.32 14.82 -123.11
N LEU A 8 51.44 14.26 -122.28
CA LEU A 8 50.84 15.00 -121.16
C LEU A 8 51.34 14.56 -119.76
N PHE A 9 52.28 13.63 -119.65
CA PHE A 9 52.77 13.14 -118.35
C PHE A 9 54.30 13.02 -118.22
N SER A 10 55.09 13.92 -118.84
CA SER A 10 56.55 13.78 -118.83
C SER A 10 57.33 14.87 -118.10
N ASN A 11 56.76 15.54 -117.10
CA ASN A 11 57.53 16.43 -116.20
C ASN A 11 56.93 16.57 -114.78
N ALA A 12 56.14 15.60 -114.31
CA ALA A 12 55.54 15.66 -112.97
C ALA A 12 56.39 15.01 -111.87
N PHE A 13 57.35 14.14 -112.19
CA PHE A 13 57.99 13.29 -111.19
C PHE A 13 59.52 13.32 -111.23
N SER A 14 60.10 14.32 -110.56
CA SER A 14 61.40 14.12 -109.91
C SER A 14 61.18 13.19 -108.72
N GLY A 15 62.10 12.27 -108.42
CA GLY A 15 61.93 11.26 -107.36
C GLY A 15 61.47 11.84 -106.01
N LYS A 16 61.86 13.08 -105.69
CA LYS A 16 61.41 13.82 -104.52
C LYS A 16 59.92 14.21 -104.54
N ARG A 17 59.36 14.63 -105.69
CA ARG A 17 57.92 14.95 -105.84
C ARG A 17 57.05 13.69 -105.80
N LEU A 18 57.56 12.56 -106.30
CA LEU A 18 56.87 11.26 -106.23
C LEU A 18 56.75 10.78 -104.79
N ILE A 19 57.85 10.84 -104.04
CA ILE A 19 57.86 10.50 -102.60
C ILE A 19 56.92 11.43 -101.82
N MET A 20 56.96 12.74 -102.06
CA MET A 20 56.05 13.70 -101.40
C MET A 20 54.57 13.43 -101.69
N SER A 21 54.22 13.06 -102.92
CA SER A 21 52.84 12.70 -103.29
C SER A 21 52.38 11.41 -102.62
N ILE A 22 53.26 10.41 -102.50
CA ILE A 22 52.96 9.13 -101.83
C ILE A 22 52.76 9.37 -100.33
N VAL A 23 53.65 10.14 -99.69
CA VAL A 23 53.53 10.50 -98.26
C VAL A 23 52.23 11.27 -98.00
N SER A 24 51.90 12.25 -98.86
CA SER A 24 50.64 12.99 -98.77
C SER A 24 49.42 12.09 -98.93
N MET A 25 49.47 11.09 -99.81
CA MET A 25 48.37 10.15 -100.02
C MET A 25 48.22 9.18 -98.85
N ILE A 26 49.32 8.72 -98.24
CA ILE A 26 49.29 7.89 -97.03
C ILE A 26 48.71 8.68 -95.86
N LEU A 27 49.13 9.93 -95.67
CA LEU A 27 48.56 10.81 -94.65
C LEU A 27 47.06 11.03 -94.89
N LEU A 28 46.65 11.29 -96.13
CA LEU A 28 45.24 11.46 -96.48
C LEU A 28 44.43 10.18 -96.20
N VAL A 29 44.95 9.01 -96.58
CA VAL A 29 44.30 7.73 -96.26
C VAL A 29 44.21 7.52 -94.76
N GLY A 30 45.28 7.80 -94.01
CA GLY A 30 45.27 7.73 -92.55
C GLY A 30 44.20 8.64 -91.93
N VAL A 31 44.07 9.87 -92.41
CA VAL A 31 43.05 10.82 -91.94
C VAL A 31 41.63 10.34 -92.30
N VAL A 32 41.40 9.87 -93.53
CA VAL A 32 40.09 9.35 -93.96
C VAL A 32 39.73 8.08 -93.19
N SER A 33 40.69 7.18 -92.97
CA SER A 33 40.49 5.95 -92.18
C SER A 33 40.20 6.27 -90.71
N ALA A 34 40.90 7.24 -90.11
CA ALA A 34 40.62 7.69 -88.76
C ALA A 34 39.22 8.33 -88.66
N ALA A 35 38.84 9.17 -89.63
CA ALA A 35 37.49 9.75 -89.70
C ALA A 35 36.42 8.67 -89.88
N ALA A 36 36.65 7.66 -90.73
CA ALA A 36 35.74 6.54 -90.91
C ALA A 36 35.62 5.69 -89.64
N TYR A 37 36.71 5.51 -88.90
CA TYR A 37 36.71 4.82 -87.60
C TYR A 37 35.89 5.59 -86.55
N GLU A 38 36.02 6.91 -86.47
CA GLU A 38 35.17 7.73 -85.58
C GLU A 38 33.67 7.64 -85.92
N LEU A 39 33.33 7.39 -87.18
CA LEU A 39 31.94 7.16 -87.62
C LEU A 39 31.40 5.77 -87.28
N THR A 40 32.24 4.81 -86.87
CA THR A 40 31.78 3.47 -86.45
C THR A 40 31.42 3.38 -84.97
N LYS A 41 31.58 4.47 -84.21
CA LYS A 41 31.16 4.54 -82.80
C LYS A 41 29.65 4.45 -82.66
N THR A 42 29.21 3.70 -81.66
CA THR A 42 27.81 3.62 -81.24
C THR A 42 27.52 4.78 -80.29
N SER A 43 26.38 5.46 -80.47
CA SER A 43 25.89 6.48 -79.53
C SER A 43 25.02 5.83 -78.47
N VAL A 44 25.37 5.97 -77.19
CA VAL A 44 24.66 5.35 -76.05
C VAL A 44 24.42 6.43 -74.99
N THR A 45 23.28 6.40 -74.32
CA THR A 45 22.99 7.28 -73.18
C THR A 45 23.23 6.50 -71.89
N LEU A 46 24.15 6.96 -71.07
CA LEU A 46 24.39 6.45 -69.72
C LEU A 46 23.67 7.36 -68.72
N VAL A 47 22.81 6.79 -67.90
CA VAL A 47 22.05 7.47 -66.85
C VAL A 47 22.64 7.06 -65.50
N ILE A 48 23.32 7.97 -64.83
CA ILE A 48 23.98 7.73 -63.53
C ILE A 48 23.20 8.47 -62.45
N ASN A 49 22.62 7.75 -61.49
CA ASN A 49 21.79 8.37 -60.43
C ASN A 49 20.69 9.32 -60.99
N GLY A 50 20.17 9.03 -62.19
CA GLY A 50 19.18 9.86 -62.88
C GLY A 50 19.74 10.99 -63.74
N GLU A 51 21.06 11.25 -63.73
CA GLU A 51 21.71 12.22 -64.62
C GLU A 51 22.11 11.56 -65.94
N GLU A 52 21.64 12.12 -67.06
CA GLU A 52 21.90 11.57 -68.39
C GLU A 52 23.20 12.11 -69.01
N MET A 53 24.00 11.21 -69.59
CA MET A 53 25.20 11.53 -70.35
C MET A 53 25.23 10.72 -71.65
N THR A 54 25.35 11.39 -72.79
CA THR A 54 25.52 10.71 -74.09
C THR A 54 26.99 10.45 -74.38
N LEU A 55 27.31 9.18 -74.64
CA LEU A 55 28.65 8.68 -74.93
C LEU A 55 28.72 8.13 -76.35
N LYS A 56 29.91 8.21 -76.96
CA LYS A 56 30.23 7.56 -78.23
C LYS A 56 31.35 6.56 -78.01
N THR A 57 31.08 5.29 -78.22
CA THR A 57 31.98 4.20 -77.83
C THR A 57 32.13 3.14 -78.94
N HIS A 58 33.21 2.36 -78.89
CA HIS A 58 33.38 1.11 -79.65
C HIS A 58 33.10 -0.15 -78.82
N ALA A 59 32.74 0.00 -77.55
CA ALA A 59 32.30 -1.08 -76.67
C ALA A 59 31.15 -1.84 -77.33
N LYS A 60 31.17 -3.17 -77.17
CA LYS A 60 30.16 -4.07 -77.73
C LYS A 60 29.07 -4.39 -76.73
N THR A 61 29.37 -4.31 -75.45
CA THR A 61 28.46 -4.65 -74.35
C THR A 61 28.38 -3.53 -73.32
N VAL A 62 27.36 -3.59 -72.47
CA VAL A 62 27.24 -2.68 -71.31
C VAL A 62 28.46 -2.82 -70.40
N ASP A 63 28.94 -4.03 -70.13
CA ASP A 63 30.15 -4.26 -69.32
C ASP A 63 31.38 -3.52 -69.86
N GLU A 64 31.65 -3.66 -71.17
CA GLU A 64 32.76 -2.97 -71.83
C GLU A 64 32.60 -1.45 -71.78
N LEU A 65 31.37 -0.93 -71.91
CA LEU A 65 31.07 0.50 -71.79
C LEU A 65 31.36 1.01 -70.37
N MET A 66 30.93 0.29 -69.33
CA MET A 66 31.14 0.70 -67.95
C MET A 66 32.63 0.71 -67.61
N LEU A 67 33.38 -0.34 -68.00
CA LEU A 67 34.83 -0.43 -67.82
C LEU A 67 35.60 0.66 -68.58
N GLU A 68 35.19 1.01 -69.80
CA GLU A 68 35.80 2.11 -70.57
C GLU A 68 35.67 3.47 -69.86
N ASN A 69 34.65 3.64 -69.02
CA ASN A 69 34.39 4.86 -68.25
C ASN A 69 34.86 4.76 -66.79
N ASP A 70 35.74 3.81 -66.48
CA ASP A 70 36.29 3.56 -65.13
C ASP A 70 35.20 3.24 -64.07
N ILE A 71 34.05 2.71 -64.50
CA ILE A 71 32.96 2.31 -63.62
C ILE A 71 33.02 0.80 -63.39
N LEU A 72 33.28 0.41 -62.14
CA LEU A 72 33.16 -0.97 -61.69
C LEU A 72 31.77 -1.17 -61.09
N VAL A 73 30.91 -1.91 -61.80
CA VAL A 73 29.55 -2.21 -61.33
C VAL A 73 29.62 -3.24 -60.22
N GLY A 74 29.11 -2.86 -59.04
CA GLY A 74 29.03 -3.73 -57.87
C GLY A 74 27.97 -4.83 -58.02
N GLU A 75 28.07 -5.87 -57.20
CA GLU A 75 27.09 -6.99 -57.21
C GLU A 75 25.67 -6.54 -56.82
N HIS A 76 25.56 -5.50 -56.00
CA HIS A 76 24.29 -4.98 -55.51
C HIS A 76 23.78 -3.75 -56.28
N ASP A 77 24.57 -3.25 -57.22
CA ASP A 77 24.18 -2.09 -58.03
C ASP A 77 23.00 -2.43 -58.94
N PHE A 78 22.16 -1.44 -59.20
CA PHE A 78 21.16 -1.55 -60.25
C PHE A 78 21.80 -1.22 -61.60
N ILE A 79 21.62 -2.10 -62.58
CA ILE A 79 22.07 -1.90 -63.95
C ILE A 79 21.01 -2.41 -64.93
N GLU A 80 20.53 -1.54 -65.81
CA GLU A 80 19.58 -1.90 -66.86
C GLU A 80 19.96 -1.25 -68.21
N PRO A 81 20.09 -2.00 -69.31
CA PRO A 81 19.99 -3.46 -69.40
C PRO A 81 21.23 -4.16 -68.79
N SER A 82 21.21 -5.49 -68.70
CA SER A 82 22.28 -6.26 -68.04
C SER A 82 23.66 -6.04 -68.67
N LEU A 83 24.72 -6.30 -67.90
CA LEU A 83 26.13 -6.14 -68.32
C LEU A 83 26.48 -6.83 -69.65
N ASP A 84 25.88 -8.00 -69.94
CA ASP A 84 26.12 -8.75 -71.18
C ASP A 84 25.36 -8.21 -72.41
N SER A 85 24.47 -7.23 -72.20
CA SER A 85 23.60 -6.70 -73.26
C SER A 85 24.43 -5.97 -74.31
N ARG A 86 24.14 -6.23 -75.59
CA ARG A 86 24.86 -5.61 -76.71
C ARG A 86 24.47 -4.15 -76.87
N LEU A 87 25.46 -3.29 -77.09
CA LEU A 87 25.20 -1.87 -77.37
C LEU A 87 24.64 -1.67 -78.77
N THR A 88 23.60 -0.84 -78.86
CA THR A 88 23.02 -0.34 -80.12
C THR A 88 22.93 1.18 -80.06
N ASN A 89 22.78 1.83 -81.22
CA ASN A 89 22.55 3.27 -81.24
C ASN A 89 21.30 3.62 -80.43
N ASP A 90 21.39 4.71 -79.69
CA ASP A 90 20.34 5.27 -78.84
C ASP A 90 19.89 4.33 -77.71
N LEU A 91 20.72 3.34 -77.34
CA LEU A 91 20.48 2.52 -76.16
C LEU A 91 20.64 3.38 -74.90
N ASN A 92 19.70 3.22 -73.97
CA ASN A 92 19.78 3.80 -72.63
C ASN A 92 20.31 2.74 -71.67
N VAL A 93 21.36 3.08 -70.93
CA VAL A 93 21.95 2.28 -69.86
C VAL A 93 21.75 3.05 -68.56
N ALA A 94 20.94 2.54 -67.65
CA ALA A 94 20.73 3.12 -66.33
C ALA A 94 21.57 2.38 -65.30
N TRP A 95 22.37 3.11 -64.54
CA TRP A 95 23.18 2.59 -63.44
C TRP A 95 22.93 3.39 -62.17
N ILE A 96 22.64 2.69 -61.08
CA ILE A 96 22.51 3.27 -59.75
C ILE A 96 23.41 2.46 -58.80
N PRO A 97 24.48 3.06 -58.27
CA PRO A 97 25.32 2.39 -57.28
C PRO A 97 24.52 2.11 -56.01
N ALA A 98 24.68 0.90 -55.47
CA ALA A 98 24.10 0.56 -54.19
C ALA A 98 24.90 1.17 -53.04
N LYS A 99 24.19 1.55 -51.99
CA LYS A 99 24.74 2.06 -50.74
C LYS A 99 24.58 1.01 -49.65
N LEU A 100 25.61 0.81 -48.83
CA LEU A 100 25.47 0.03 -47.61
C LEU A 100 24.93 0.91 -46.49
N VAL A 101 23.81 0.51 -45.89
CA VAL A 101 23.25 1.14 -44.69
C VAL A 101 23.09 0.10 -43.58
N TYR A 102 22.93 0.58 -42.35
CA TYR A 102 22.78 -0.26 -41.16
C TYR A 102 21.42 -0.04 -40.52
N LEU A 103 20.51 -0.99 -40.69
CA LEU A 103 19.21 -0.97 -40.05
C LEU A 103 19.26 -1.66 -38.68
N THR A 104 18.94 -0.95 -37.62
CA THR A 104 18.70 -1.50 -36.28
C THR A 104 17.20 -1.70 -36.11
N ASN A 105 16.72 -2.94 -36.28
CA ASN A 105 15.31 -3.31 -36.12
C ASN A 105 15.10 -3.92 -34.74
N ASN A 106 14.40 -3.21 -33.85
CA ASN A 106 14.11 -3.67 -32.47
C ASN A 106 15.38 -4.14 -31.72
N GLY A 107 16.50 -3.45 -31.94
CA GLY A 107 17.81 -3.74 -31.34
C GLY A 107 18.71 -4.68 -32.17
N GLU A 108 18.19 -5.36 -33.19
CA GLU A 108 19.00 -6.20 -34.09
C GLU A 108 19.60 -5.37 -35.23
N LYS A 109 20.93 -5.37 -35.35
CA LYS A 109 21.66 -4.62 -36.38
C LYS A 109 21.86 -5.46 -37.64
N LEU A 110 21.39 -4.96 -38.78
CA LEU A 110 21.43 -5.62 -40.08
C LEU A 110 22.08 -4.71 -41.14
N PRO A 111 23.12 -5.17 -41.84
CA PRO A 111 23.63 -4.49 -43.02
C PRO A 111 22.65 -4.68 -44.20
N VAL A 112 22.31 -3.59 -44.89
CA VAL A 112 21.37 -3.59 -46.01
C VAL A 112 22.00 -2.82 -47.17
N TRP A 113 22.14 -3.49 -48.32
CA TRP A 113 22.49 -2.84 -49.58
C TRP A 113 21.21 -2.39 -50.27
N THR A 114 21.19 -1.15 -50.76
CA THR A 114 20.02 -0.57 -51.40
C THR A 114 20.40 0.47 -52.45
N THR A 115 19.60 0.56 -53.51
CA THR A 115 19.67 1.65 -54.50
C THR A 115 18.65 2.76 -54.24
N SER A 116 17.88 2.64 -53.15
CA SER A 116 16.87 3.62 -52.75
C SER A 116 17.48 4.98 -52.43
N HIS A 117 16.73 6.05 -52.68
CA HIS A 117 17.16 7.42 -52.42
C HIS A 117 16.82 7.89 -51.02
N THR A 118 15.70 7.43 -50.46
CA THR A 118 15.17 7.86 -49.16
C THR A 118 14.88 6.70 -48.23
N ILE A 119 14.77 6.97 -46.93
CA ILE A 119 14.36 5.96 -45.94
C ILE A 119 12.97 5.39 -46.29
N GLN A 120 12.02 6.22 -46.76
CA GLN A 120 10.70 5.75 -47.18
C GLN A 120 10.76 4.68 -48.29
N GLU A 121 11.60 4.91 -49.30
CA GLU A 121 11.81 3.96 -50.40
C GLU A 121 12.44 2.65 -49.89
N LEU A 122 13.46 2.75 -49.04
CA LEU A 122 14.09 1.57 -48.43
C LEU A 122 13.09 0.74 -47.60
N ILE A 123 12.24 1.39 -46.82
CA ILE A 123 11.23 0.71 -45.99
C ILE A 123 10.23 -0.04 -46.89
N THR A 124 9.87 0.57 -48.02
CA THR A 124 9.01 -0.05 -49.04
C THR A 124 9.71 -1.22 -49.73
N GLU A 125 11.00 -1.07 -50.09
CA GLU A 125 11.83 -2.12 -50.69
C GLU A 125 11.94 -3.35 -49.77
N LEU A 126 12.13 -3.11 -48.47
CA LEU A 126 12.22 -4.16 -47.46
C LEU A 126 10.85 -4.77 -47.10
N ASN A 127 9.74 -4.24 -47.63
CA ASN A 127 8.37 -4.56 -47.21
C ASN A 127 8.19 -4.48 -45.69
N LEU A 128 8.82 -3.49 -45.04
CA LEU A 128 8.69 -3.28 -43.61
C LEU A 128 7.40 -2.49 -43.35
N GLU A 129 6.46 -3.11 -42.66
CA GLU A 129 5.23 -2.45 -42.20
C GLU A 129 5.55 -1.56 -41.00
N VAL A 130 5.30 -0.26 -41.13
CA VAL A 130 5.50 0.72 -40.05
C VAL A 130 4.15 1.21 -39.56
N GLY A 131 3.85 0.94 -38.29
CA GLY A 131 2.66 1.38 -37.60
C GLY A 131 2.68 2.86 -37.24
N GLU A 132 1.51 3.41 -36.91
CA GLU A 132 1.34 4.84 -36.58
C GLU A 132 2.16 5.29 -35.36
N HIS A 133 2.40 4.37 -34.42
CA HIS A 133 3.12 4.65 -33.17
C HIS A 133 4.58 4.20 -33.17
N ASP A 134 5.02 3.52 -34.23
CA ASP A 134 6.39 3.06 -34.36
C ASP A 134 7.34 4.24 -34.54
N LYS A 135 8.59 4.07 -34.11
CA LYS A 135 9.61 5.09 -34.26
C LYS A 135 10.61 4.68 -35.32
N ILE A 136 10.86 5.58 -36.26
CA ILE A 136 11.97 5.48 -37.21
C ILE A 136 12.86 6.70 -37.08
N GLN A 137 14.17 6.49 -37.07
CA GLN A 137 15.14 7.55 -37.06
C GLN A 137 16.33 7.20 -37.96
N PRO A 138 16.77 8.09 -38.87
CA PRO A 138 16.20 9.39 -39.22
C PRO A 138 14.78 9.33 -39.85
N SER A 139 14.19 10.49 -40.14
CA SER A 139 12.83 10.56 -40.71
C SER A 139 12.75 9.95 -42.10
N PHE A 140 11.55 9.52 -42.51
CA PHE A 140 11.27 8.87 -43.80
C PHE A 140 11.81 9.62 -45.03
N GLU A 141 11.77 10.96 -45.03
CA GLU A 141 12.23 11.80 -46.13
C GLU A 141 13.76 11.98 -46.17
N THR A 142 14.49 11.43 -45.20
CA THR A 142 15.95 11.57 -45.14
C THR A 142 16.59 10.81 -46.30
N ALA A 143 17.46 11.50 -47.05
CA ALA A 143 18.21 10.90 -48.13
C ALA A 143 19.26 9.91 -47.60
N LEU A 144 19.32 8.73 -48.21
CA LEU A 144 20.25 7.67 -47.84
C LEU A 144 21.67 7.96 -48.33
N VAL A 145 22.62 7.73 -47.43
CA VAL A 145 24.07 7.86 -47.67
C VAL A 145 24.79 6.60 -47.18
N GLU A 146 26.02 6.39 -47.65
CA GLU A 146 26.87 5.27 -47.23
C GLU A 146 27.05 5.22 -45.70
N ASP A 147 27.07 4.01 -45.15
CA ASP A 147 27.23 3.69 -43.73
C ASP A 147 26.16 4.32 -42.80
N MET A 148 25.05 4.82 -43.35
CA MET A 148 23.98 5.45 -42.57
C MET A 148 23.38 4.47 -41.57
N GLN A 149 23.24 4.93 -40.31
CA GLN A 149 22.55 4.19 -39.25
C GLN A 149 21.08 4.58 -39.26
N ILE A 150 20.20 3.59 -39.36
CA ILE A 150 18.75 3.74 -39.34
C ILE A 150 18.25 2.89 -38.19
N THR A 151 17.46 3.46 -37.29
CA THR A 151 16.83 2.75 -36.18
C THR A 151 15.35 2.67 -36.42
N TYR A 152 14.79 1.48 -36.30
CA TYR A 152 13.37 1.20 -36.30
C TYR A 152 12.99 0.49 -35.00
N GLU A 153 12.02 1.05 -34.29
CA GLU A 153 11.48 0.53 -33.04
C GLU A 153 9.96 0.38 -33.21
N SER A 154 9.50 -0.87 -33.15
CA SER A 154 8.08 -1.19 -33.18
C SER A 154 7.47 -0.86 -31.82
N ALA A 155 6.42 -0.06 -31.85
CA ALA A 155 5.62 0.25 -30.68
C ALA A 155 4.65 -0.89 -30.39
N PHE A 156 4.40 -1.09 -29.11
CA PHE A 156 3.42 -2.05 -28.64
C PHE A 156 2.56 -1.44 -27.55
N ALA A 157 1.32 -1.91 -27.47
CA ALA A 157 0.37 -1.44 -26.47
C ALA A 157 0.72 -2.01 -25.08
N VAL A 158 0.59 -1.16 -24.07
CA VAL A 158 0.67 -1.48 -22.65
C VAL A 158 -0.51 -0.84 -21.93
N THR A 159 -0.88 -1.40 -20.78
CA THR A 159 -1.97 -0.86 -19.96
C THR A 159 -1.39 -0.13 -18.76
N LEU A 160 -1.64 1.16 -18.67
CA LEU A 160 -1.27 1.99 -17.54
C LEU A 160 -2.45 2.14 -16.57
N TYR A 161 -2.24 1.77 -15.32
CA TYR A 161 -3.14 2.07 -14.22
C TYR A 161 -2.51 3.17 -13.36
N SER A 162 -3.08 4.37 -13.37
CA SER A 162 -2.65 5.50 -12.55
C SER A 162 -3.85 6.24 -12.00
N ASP A 163 -3.79 6.65 -10.74
CA ASP A 163 -4.78 7.53 -10.11
C ASP A 163 -6.24 7.02 -10.18
N GLY A 164 -6.41 5.69 -10.29
CA GLY A 164 -7.72 5.03 -10.39
C GLY A 164 -8.29 4.94 -11.81
N GLU A 165 -7.53 5.37 -12.83
CA GLU A 165 -7.89 5.26 -14.23
C GLU A 165 -7.02 4.21 -14.94
N GLU A 166 -7.62 3.56 -15.95
CA GLU A 166 -6.97 2.60 -16.84
C GLU A 166 -6.85 3.23 -18.23
N LYS A 167 -5.64 3.26 -18.79
CA LYS A 167 -5.33 3.82 -20.10
C LYS A 167 -4.47 2.85 -20.90
N GLU A 168 -4.84 2.62 -22.15
CA GLU A 168 -3.96 1.95 -23.11
C GLU A 168 -2.98 2.96 -23.71
N VAL A 169 -1.70 2.61 -23.72
CA VAL A 169 -0.60 3.47 -24.19
C VAL A 169 0.29 2.68 -25.13
N TRP A 170 0.64 3.26 -26.27
CA TRP A 170 1.60 2.68 -27.21
C TRP A 170 3.00 3.17 -26.89
N THR A 171 3.96 2.26 -26.74
CA THR A 171 5.32 2.61 -26.35
C THR A 171 6.36 1.77 -27.09
N THR A 172 7.53 2.37 -27.28
CA THR A 172 8.78 1.73 -27.74
C THR A 172 9.76 1.48 -26.59
N SER A 173 9.37 1.85 -25.38
CA SER A 173 10.23 1.80 -24.19
C SER A 173 10.62 0.36 -23.83
N THR A 174 11.87 0.18 -23.42
CA THR A 174 12.41 -1.15 -23.09
C THR A 174 12.16 -1.56 -21.65
N THR A 175 12.14 -0.60 -20.73
CA THR A 175 11.93 -0.84 -19.29
C THR A 175 10.78 0.00 -18.74
N VAL A 176 10.29 -0.35 -17.55
CA VAL A 176 9.26 0.44 -16.86
C VAL A 176 9.78 1.84 -16.55
N ALA A 177 11.06 2.00 -16.21
CA ALA A 177 11.67 3.30 -16.00
C ALA A 177 11.60 4.17 -17.27
N ASP A 178 12.03 3.64 -18.41
CA ASP A 178 12.01 4.35 -19.69
C ASP A 178 10.57 4.73 -20.08
N PHE A 179 9.61 3.83 -19.82
CA PHE A 179 8.20 4.08 -20.07
C PHE A 179 7.67 5.24 -19.24
N LEU A 180 7.97 5.27 -17.94
CA LEU A 180 7.55 6.36 -17.06
C LEU A 180 8.17 7.70 -17.48
N GLU A 181 9.44 7.70 -17.90
CA GLU A 181 10.09 8.90 -18.42
C GLU A 181 9.44 9.38 -19.72
N ALA A 182 9.16 8.47 -20.67
CA ALA A 182 8.53 8.79 -21.95
C ALA A 182 7.10 9.35 -21.81
N GLU A 183 6.36 8.91 -20.78
CA GLU A 183 5.02 9.41 -20.45
C GLU A 183 5.03 10.60 -19.47
N ASP A 184 6.20 11.16 -19.15
CA ASP A 184 6.39 12.27 -18.20
C ASP A 184 5.81 11.99 -16.79
N ILE A 185 5.85 10.73 -16.36
CA ILE A 185 5.32 10.28 -15.08
C ILE A 185 6.41 10.30 -14.01
N ILE A 186 6.25 11.20 -13.04
CA ILE A 186 7.14 11.33 -11.89
C ILE A 186 6.55 10.60 -10.69
N LEU A 187 7.34 9.71 -10.07
CA LEU A 187 6.99 9.00 -8.84
C LEU A 187 7.44 9.82 -7.62
N GLY A 188 6.58 9.94 -6.62
CA GLY A 188 6.94 10.49 -5.30
C GLY A 188 7.86 9.54 -4.51
N GLU A 189 8.45 10.05 -3.42
CA GLU A 189 9.43 9.29 -2.62
C GLU A 189 8.92 7.95 -2.08
N LEU A 190 7.62 7.87 -1.79
CA LEU A 190 6.97 6.67 -1.26
C LEU A 190 6.18 5.90 -2.32
N ASP A 191 6.02 6.47 -3.52
CA ASP A 191 5.26 5.85 -4.59
C ASP A 191 5.99 4.61 -5.11
N ARG A 192 5.22 3.67 -5.66
CA ARG A 192 5.76 2.46 -6.28
C ARG A 192 5.10 2.21 -7.62
N VAL A 193 5.77 1.43 -8.45
CA VAL A 193 5.27 0.93 -9.72
C VAL A 193 5.43 -0.58 -9.77
N GLU A 194 4.42 -1.25 -10.32
CA GLU A 194 4.39 -2.69 -10.55
C GLU A 194 4.10 -2.95 -12.04
N PRO A 195 4.98 -3.62 -12.80
CA PRO A 195 6.28 -4.15 -12.39
C PRO A 195 7.29 -3.07 -11.97
N SER A 196 8.40 -3.50 -11.35
CA SER A 196 9.45 -2.58 -10.89
C SER A 196 10.08 -1.79 -12.05
N GLN A 197 10.67 -0.64 -11.76
CA GLN A 197 11.29 0.25 -12.76
C GLN A 197 12.32 -0.45 -13.68
N GLY A 198 13.06 -1.43 -13.17
CA GLY A 198 14.07 -2.16 -13.96
C GLY A 198 13.53 -3.34 -14.78
N GLU A 199 12.23 -3.64 -14.69
CA GLU A 199 11.61 -4.74 -15.43
C GLU A 199 11.42 -4.35 -16.90
N ILE A 200 11.58 -5.33 -17.80
CA ILE A 200 11.38 -5.15 -19.24
C ILE A 200 9.89 -5.02 -19.54
N VAL A 201 9.54 -4.01 -20.33
CA VAL A 201 8.18 -3.76 -20.80
C VAL A 201 7.94 -4.52 -22.11
N LYS A 202 6.82 -5.25 -22.16
CA LYS A 202 6.40 -6.07 -23.32
C LYS A 202 4.97 -5.73 -23.72
N ALA A 203 4.55 -6.18 -24.90
CA ALA A 203 3.16 -6.07 -25.33
C ALA A 203 2.18 -6.60 -24.27
N ASN A 204 1.15 -5.82 -23.99
CA ASN A 204 0.12 -6.08 -22.97
C ASN A 204 0.65 -6.16 -21.52
N THR A 205 1.79 -5.52 -21.23
CA THR A 205 2.23 -5.36 -19.84
C THR A 205 1.29 -4.41 -19.11
N ASN A 206 0.85 -4.80 -17.92
CA ASN A 206 0.06 -3.96 -17.03
C ASN A 206 0.99 -3.22 -16.08
N ILE A 207 1.14 -1.91 -16.26
CA ILE A 207 1.96 -1.04 -15.42
C ILE A 207 1.03 -0.32 -14.45
N ASN A 208 1.16 -0.65 -13.16
CA ASN A 208 0.32 -0.13 -12.09
C ASN A 208 1.13 0.81 -11.19
N ILE A 209 0.71 2.06 -11.15
CA ILE A 209 1.28 3.09 -10.26
C ILE A 209 0.46 3.11 -8.98
N VAL A 210 1.15 2.95 -7.85
CA VAL A 210 0.55 3.09 -6.53
C VAL A 210 1.10 4.35 -5.88
N ARG A 211 0.22 5.34 -5.74
CA ARG A 211 0.50 6.59 -5.04
C ARG A 211 0.40 6.37 -3.54
N VAL A 212 1.47 6.62 -2.80
CA VAL A 212 1.54 6.37 -1.36
C VAL A 212 1.66 7.70 -0.61
N GLN A 213 0.70 7.95 0.27
CA GLN A 213 0.70 9.13 1.14
C GLN A 213 0.78 8.71 2.60
N LYS A 214 1.62 9.41 3.36
CA LYS A 214 1.70 9.27 4.81
C LYS A 214 1.13 10.53 5.44
N VAL A 215 0.05 10.40 6.18
CA VAL A 215 -0.64 11.51 6.84
C VAL A 215 -0.78 11.26 8.34
N THR A 216 -0.89 12.33 9.12
CA THR A 216 -1.20 12.23 10.55
C THR A 216 -2.68 12.55 10.78
N ASP A 217 -3.43 11.57 11.26
CA ASP A 217 -4.82 11.73 11.68
C ASP A 217 -4.88 11.95 13.19
N VAL A 218 -5.69 12.90 13.65
CA VAL A 218 -5.80 13.26 15.07
C VAL A 218 -7.23 13.06 15.54
N VAL A 219 -7.41 12.11 16.45
CA VAL A 219 -8.72 11.75 17.01
C VAL A 219 -8.79 12.15 18.48
N GLU A 220 -9.76 13.00 18.82
CA GLU A 220 -10.05 13.33 20.22
C GLU A 220 -10.97 12.27 20.85
N GLU A 221 -10.57 11.76 22.01
CA GLU A 221 -11.37 10.84 22.81
C GLU A 221 -11.57 11.35 24.25
N GLY A 222 -12.77 11.15 24.79
CA GLY A 222 -13.09 11.52 26.16
C GLY A 222 -12.64 10.45 27.16
N ILE A 223 -11.98 10.87 28.24
CA ILE A 223 -11.61 10.01 29.36
C ILE A 223 -12.63 10.17 30.49
N ASN A 224 -13.21 9.05 30.92
CA ASN A 224 -14.11 9.05 32.07
C ASN A 224 -13.35 9.32 33.38
N PHE A 225 -13.99 10.02 34.31
CA PHE A 225 -13.47 10.21 35.66
C PHE A 225 -13.95 9.10 36.60
N ALA A 226 -13.18 8.80 37.65
CA ALA A 226 -13.59 7.85 38.67
C ALA A 226 -14.48 8.51 39.75
N THR A 227 -15.28 7.73 40.46
CA THR A 227 -15.94 8.19 41.69
C THR A 227 -15.17 7.67 42.90
N VAL A 228 -14.63 8.57 43.71
CA VAL A 228 -13.85 8.28 44.90
C VAL A 228 -14.70 8.55 46.15
N THR A 229 -14.92 7.51 46.95
CA THR A 229 -15.68 7.60 48.20
C THR A 229 -14.77 7.90 49.38
N ARG A 230 -15.10 8.92 50.18
CA ARG A 230 -14.34 9.33 51.38
C ARG A 230 -15.22 9.26 52.63
N ASN A 231 -14.79 8.55 53.66
CA ASN A 231 -15.51 8.51 54.93
C ASN A 231 -15.50 9.89 55.61
N ASP A 232 -16.67 10.33 56.10
CA ASP A 232 -16.85 11.56 56.85
C ASP A 232 -17.56 11.25 58.18
N ASN A 233 -16.88 11.52 59.30
CA ASN A 233 -17.38 11.25 60.64
C ASN A 233 -18.30 12.36 61.19
N SER A 234 -18.49 13.45 60.45
CA SER A 234 -19.45 14.49 60.78
C SER A 234 -20.85 14.16 60.23
N LEU A 235 -20.90 13.42 59.12
CA LEU A 235 -22.12 12.98 58.44
C LEU A 235 -22.67 11.69 59.07
N THR A 236 -23.99 11.62 59.20
CA THR A 236 -24.69 10.48 59.79
C THR A 236 -24.61 9.26 58.89
N ARG A 237 -24.48 8.07 59.49
CA ARG A 237 -24.37 6.82 58.73
C ARG A 237 -25.56 6.63 57.78
N GLY A 238 -25.27 6.36 56.51
CA GLY A 238 -26.28 6.21 55.45
C GLY A 238 -26.59 7.50 54.68
N THR A 239 -25.92 8.61 54.99
CA THR A 239 -25.99 9.86 54.20
C THR A 239 -24.77 10.02 53.31
N GLU A 240 -24.96 10.60 52.13
CA GLU A 240 -23.90 10.95 51.19
C GLU A 240 -23.92 12.44 50.89
N ARG A 241 -22.75 13.02 50.66
CA ARG A 241 -22.59 14.41 50.23
C ARG A 241 -21.52 14.49 49.15
N GLU A 242 -21.86 15.10 48.01
CA GLU A 242 -20.87 15.40 46.99
C GLU A 242 -19.89 16.47 47.48
N VAL A 243 -18.60 16.16 47.43
CA VAL A 243 -17.50 17.07 47.83
C VAL A 243 -16.89 17.74 46.60
N GLN A 244 -16.78 17.00 45.50
CA GLN A 244 -16.26 17.49 44.23
C GLN A 244 -17.01 16.81 43.09
N SER A 245 -17.49 17.60 42.13
CA SER A 245 -18.06 17.08 40.89
C SER A 245 -16.97 16.56 39.97
N GLY A 246 -17.22 15.42 39.34
CA GLY A 246 -16.27 14.85 38.39
C GLY A 246 -16.30 15.58 37.04
N GLN A 247 -15.17 15.62 36.37
CA GLN A 247 -15.00 16.23 35.05
C GLN A 247 -14.33 15.23 34.12
N LYS A 248 -14.91 14.99 32.93
CA LYS A 248 -14.29 14.12 31.92
C LYS A 248 -13.00 14.79 31.42
N GLY A 249 -11.96 13.97 31.27
CA GLY A 249 -10.75 14.35 30.59
C GLY A 249 -10.91 14.24 29.07
N LYS A 250 -9.90 14.69 28.34
CA LYS A 250 -9.77 14.54 26.89
C LYS A 250 -8.33 14.19 26.54
N VAL A 251 -8.15 13.25 25.62
CA VAL A 251 -6.87 12.96 24.98
C VAL A 251 -6.99 13.11 23.48
N ALA A 252 -5.93 13.60 22.83
CA ALA A 252 -5.73 13.47 21.39
C ALA A 252 -4.84 12.26 21.12
N LYS A 253 -5.31 11.37 20.25
CA LYS A 253 -4.54 10.26 19.71
C LYS A 253 -4.10 10.63 18.29
N HIS A 254 -2.80 10.70 18.08
CA HIS A 254 -2.20 10.92 16.77
C HIS A 254 -1.90 9.57 16.14
N TYR A 255 -2.47 9.33 14.97
CA TYR A 255 -2.25 8.15 14.17
C TYR A 255 -1.42 8.52 12.95
N GLU A 256 -0.40 7.72 12.65
CA GLU A 256 0.20 7.71 11.32
C GLU A 256 -0.66 6.81 10.44
N VAL A 257 -1.18 7.36 9.34
CA VAL A 257 -2.05 6.67 8.40
C VAL A 257 -1.35 6.61 7.04
N ILE A 258 -1.22 5.40 6.50
CA ILE A 258 -0.71 5.17 5.15
C ILE A 258 -1.90 4.98 4.22
N LEU A 259 -1.96 5.83 3.20
CA LEU A 259 -2.95 5.78 2.13
C LEU A 259 -2.28 5.30 0.86
N GLU A 260 -2.87 4.30 0.20
CA GLU A 260 -2.49 3.85 -1.13
C GLU A 260 -3.63 4.14 -2.10
N ASN A 261 -3.37 4.92 -3.16
CA ASN A 261 -4.39 5.38 -4.10
C ASN A 261 -5.62 6.01 -3.39
N GLY A 262 -5.35 6.77 -2.32
CA GLY A 262 -6.37 7.42 -1.50
C GLY A 262 -7.12 6.51 -0.52
N LYS A 263 -6.81 5.21 -0.46
CA LYS A 263 -7.44 4.25 0.46
C LYS A 263 -6.50 3.94 1.63
N GLU A 264 -7.03 3.98 2.85
CA GLU A 264 -6.28 3.61 4.06
C GLU A 264 -5.93 2.13 4.05
N VAL A 265 -4.63 1.83 4.13
CA VAL A 265 -4.11 0.45 4.21
C VAL A 265 -3.46 0.14 5.56
N SER A 266 -3.01 1.17 6.28
CA SER A 266 -2.38 1.01 7.60
C SER A 266 -2.66 2.23 8.48
N ARG A 267 -2.80 1.97 9.78
CA ARG A 267 -2.99 2.98 10.83
C ARG A 267 -2.24 2.55 12.08
N GLU A 268 -1.33 3.40 12.56
CA GLU A 268 -0.54 3.14 13.77
C GLU A 268 -0.67 4.31 14.77
N LEU A 269 -0.94 4.00 16.05
CA LEU A 269 -0.97 5.01 17.11
C LEU A 269 0.47 5.41 17.47
N VAL A 270 0.87 6.64 17.10
CA VAL A 270 2.24 7.12 17.34
C VAL A 270 2.37 7.96 18.61
N LYS A 271 1.30 8.66 19.02
CA LYS A 271 1.33 9.55 20.19
C LYS A 271 -0.06 9.66 20.82
N THR A 272 -0.10 9.64 22.15
CA THR A 272 -1.27 10.07 22.93
C THR A 272 -0.89 11.31 23.73
N GLU A 273 -1.69 12.36 23.62
CA GLU A 273 -1.49 13.63 24.30
C GLU A 273 -2.72 13.98 25.14
N THR A 274 -2.52 14.24 26.44
CA THR A 274 -3.60 14.69 27.31
C THR A 274 -3.88 16.16 27.07
N ILE A 275 -5.05 16.46 26.48
CA ILE A 275 -5.54 17.84 26.29
C ILE A 275 -6.13 18.36 27.60
N GLN A 276 -6.85 17.49 28.32
CA GLN A 276 -7.52 17.84 29.56
C GLN A 276 -7.50 16.66 30.54
N GLU A 277 -6.94 16.87 31.72
CA GLU A 277 -6.97 15.89 32.81
C GLU A 277 -8.41 15.64 33.28
N SER A 278 -8.73 14.37 33.56
CA SER A 278 -9.99 14.05 34.23
C SER A 278 -9.91 14.44 35.71
N LYS A 279 -11.04 14.88 36.27
CA LYS A 279 -11.17 15.14 37.70
C LYS A 279 -12.15 14.15 38.29
N ASP A 280 -11.72 13.40 39.28
CA ASP A 280 -12.58 12.44 39.95
C ASP A 280 -13.74 13.12 40.69
N ARG A 281 -14.89 12.43 40.70
CA ARG A 281 -16.02 12.80 41.54
C ARG A 281 -15.77 12.31 42.95
N ILE A 282 -15.77 13.19 43.94
CA ILE A 282 -15.54 12.81 45.33
C ILE A 282 -16.86 12.84 46.10
N VAL A 283 -17.26 11.71 46.68
CA VAL A 283 -18.46 11.57 47.52
C VAL A 283 -18.05 11.28 48.95
N ALA A 284 -18.46 12.14 49.88
CA ALA A 284 -18.32 11.90 51.30
C ALA A 284 -19.47 11.00 51.80
N VAL A 285 -19.14 9.88 52.45
CA VAL A 285 -20.11 8.97 53.06
C VAL A 285 -20.07 9.06 54.57
N GLY A 286 -21.25 9.20 55.18
CA GLY A 286 -21.37 9.35 56.62
C GLY A 286 -21.01 8.11 57.42
N THR A 287 -20.22 8.29 58.47
CA THR A 287 -19.82 7.23 59.41
C THR A 287 -20.26 7.51 60.84
N LYS A 288 -20.84 8.69 61.12
CA LYS A 288 -21.32 9.07 62.45
C LYS A 288 -22.53 8.24 62.84
N GLN A 289 -22.37 7.37 63.83
CA GLN A 289 -23.49 6.65 64.43
C GLN A 289 -24.26 7.58 65.36
N ILE A 290 -25.56 7.75 65.13
CA ILE A 290 -26.45 8.43 66.07
C ILE A 290 -26.82 7.42 67.15
N VAL A 291 -26.12 7.47 68.28
CA VAL A 291 -26.58 6.83 69.51
C VAL A 291 -27.80 7.62 70.00
N GLN A 292 -29.00 7.15 69.68
CA GLN A 292 -30.20 7.66 70.36
C GLN A 292 -30.13 7.26 71.83
N PRO A 293 -30.30 8.18 72.79
CA PRO A 293 -30.47 7.82 74.19
C PRO A 293 -31.84 7.17 74.35
N VAL A 294 -31.90 5.83 74.27
CA VAL A 294 -33.04 5.10 74.80
C VAL A 294 -33.11 5.35 76.30
N SER A 295 -34.22 5.96 76.70
CA SER A 295 -34.58 6.33 78.07
C SER A 295 -34.40 5.14 79.02
N ARG A 296 -33.35 5.21 79.85
CA ARG A 296 -33.14 4.34 81.00
C ARG A 296 -34.06 4.81 82.14
N GLY A 297 -35.33 4.44 82.05
CA GLY A 297 -36.34 4.66 83.10
C GLY A 297 -36.65 3.35 83.83
N GLY A 298 -35.97 3.11 84.94
CA GLY A 298 -36.22 1.98 85.83
C GLY A 298 -35.35 2.10 87.07
N THR A 299 -35.85 2.82 88.07
CA THR A 299 -35.24 2.96 89.40
C THR A 299 -35.08 1.57 90.04
N PRO A 300 -33.95 1.27 90.72
CA PRO A 300 -33.84 0.07 91.54
C PRO A 300 -34.95 0.06 92.59
N GLY A 301 -35.85 -0.92 92.55
CA GLY A 301 -36.94 -1.06 93.53
C GLY A 301 -38.34 -1.28 92.96
N ASP A 302 -38.60 -0.90 91.71
CA ASP A 302 -39.93 -1.03 91.11
C ASP A 302 -40.14 -2.37 90.40
N TRP A 303 -41.37 -2.89 90.48
CA TRP A 303 -41.80 -4.10 89.77
C TRP A 303 -42.21 -3.75 88.33
N VAL A 304 -41.49 -4.29 87.36
CA VAL A 304 -41.73 -4.08 85.93
C VAL A 304 -42.17 -5.37 85.26
N THR A 305 -43.16 -5.32 84.37
CA THR A 305 -43.66 -6.51 83.67
C THR A 305 -42.74 -6.93 82.52
N PHE A 306 -42.34 -8.20 82.51
CA PHE A 306 -41.57 -8.86 81.45
C PHE A 306 -42.31 -10.08 80.90
N SER A 307 -42.11 -10.38 79.61
CA SER A 307 -42.50 -11.67 79.04
C SER A 307 -41.43 -12.70 79.38
N SER A 308 -41.79 -13.75 80.10
CA SER A 308 -40.90 -14.82 80.52
C SER A 308 -41.17 -16.10 79.73
N THR A 309 -40.10 -16.72 79.27
CA THR A 309 -40.05 -18.13 78.87
C THR A 309 -39.12 -18.90 79.82
N ALA A 310 -38.95 -20.20 79.62
CA ALA A 310 -37.95 -20.98 80.33
C ALA A 310 -37.11 -21.83 79.36
N TYR A 311 -35.85 -22.05 79.73
CA TYR A 311 -34.90 -22.86 78.97
C TYR A 311 -34.18 -23.87 79.88
N THR A 312 -33.56 -24.87 79.25
CA THR A 312 -32.77 -25.91 79.94
C THR A 312 -31.36 -26.00 79.35
N ALA A 313 -30.42 -26.60 80.08
CA ALA A 313 -29.03 -26.73 79.64
C ALA A 313 -28.82 -27.86 78.60
N TYR A 314 -29.87 -28.64 78.31
CA TYR A 314 -29.82 -29.89 77.54
C TYR A 314 -30.69 -29.84 76.27
N CYS A 315 -30.91 -28.66 75.70
CA CYS A 315 -31.56 -28.51 74.40
C CYS A 315 -30.62 -28.85 73.22
N ASN A 316 -31.20 -29.25 72.09
CA ASN A 316 -30.45 -29.57 70.88
C ASN A 316 -29.70 -28.32 70.37
N GLY A 317 -28.37 -28.36 70.35
CA GLY A 317 -27.51 -27.21 70.02
C GLY A 317 -27.11 -26.32 71.21
N CYS A 318 -27.52 -26.64 72.43
CA CYS A 318 -27.17 -25.86 73.62
C CYS A 318 -25.84 -26.33 74.23
N SER A 319 -24.89 -25.41 74.40
CA SER A 319 -23.59 -25.68 75.06
C SER A 319 -23.75 -26.00 76.55
N GLY A 320 -24.84 -25.53 77.17
CA GLY A 320 -25.04 -25.58 78.62
C GLY A 320 -24.22 -24.55 79.39
N VAL A 321 -23.54 -23.63 78.69
CA VAL A 321 -22.72 -22.56 79.27
C VAL A 321 -23.38 -21.22 78.96
N THR A 322 -23.61 -20.39 79.98
CA THR A 322 -24.21 -19.07 79.81
C THR A 322 -23.24 -18.07 79.17
N SER A 323 -23.76 -16.95 78.68
CA SER A 323 -22.97 -15.83 78.14
C SER A 323 -21.89 -15.30 79.11
N THR A 324 -22.12 -15.38 80.42
CA THR A 324 -21.12 -15.02 81.45
C THR A 324 -20.16 -16.17 81.83
N GLY A 325 -20.21 -17.30 81.13
CA GLY A 325 -19.30 -18.44 81.31
C GLY A 325 -19.71 -19.44 82.39
N LEU A 326 -20.92 -19.35 82.96
CA LEU A 326 -21.39 -20.30 83.97
C LEU A 326 -21.90 -21.59 83.31
N ASN A 327 -21.30 -22.73 83.66
CA ASN A 327 -21.75 -24.04 83.20
C ASN A 327 -22.93 -24.54 84.06
N LEU A 328 -24.12 -24.61 83.45
CA LEU A 328 -25.38 -24.98 84.09
C LEU A 328 -25.56 -26.51 84.20
N ARG A 329 -24.77 -27.32 83.49
CA ARG A 329 -24.80 -28.78 83.62
C ARG A 329 -24.14 -29.25 84.91
N THR A 330 -23.06 -28.59 85.31
CA THR A 330 -22.35 -28.85 86.56
C THR A 330 -22.90 -28.03 87.74
N ASN A 331 -23.82 -27.09 87.47
CA ASN A 331 -24.45 -26.25 88.48
C ASN A 331 -25.97 -26.14 88.23
N PRO A 332 -26.71 -27.25 88.25
CA PRO A 332 -28.15 -27.25 87.95
C PRO A 332 -28.95 -26.41 88.95
N ASP A 333 -28.52 -26.29 90.21
CA ASP A 333 -29.28 -25.59 91.24
C ASP A 333 -29.13 -24.06 91.22
N LYS A 334 -28.53 -23.49 90.17
CA LYS A 334 -28.32 -22.04 90.08
C LYS A 334 -29.53 -21.33 89.47
N ASN A 335 -30.08 -20.37 90.21
CA ASN A 335 -31.11 -19.47 89.71
C ASN A 335 -30.51 -18.47 88.72
N VAL A 336 -30.57 -18.80 87.43
CA VAL A 336 -30.05 -17.99 86.33
C VAL A 336 -31.17 -17.57 85.40
N VAL A 337 -31.01 -16.40 84.79
CA VAL A 337 -31.93 -15.86 83.81
C VAL A 337 -31.17 -15.27 82.63
N ALA A 338 -31.68 -15.51 81.43
CA ALA A 338 -31.25 -14.82 80.22
C ALA A 338 -32.03 -13.52 80.06
N VAL A 339 -31.35 -12.44 79.72
CA VAL A 339 -31.92 -11.09 79.62
C VAL A 339 -31.37 -10.35 78.39
N ASP A 340 -32.02 -9.24 78.03
CA ASP A 340 -31.40 -8.22 77.17
C ASP A 340 -30.48 -7.33 78.03
N PRO A 341 -29.15 -7.32 77.80
CA PRO A 341 -28.21 -6.50 78.58
C PRO A 341 -28.50 -4.99 78.52
N ASN A 342 -29.21 -4.52 77.48
CA ASN A 342 -29.61 -3.12 77.37
C ASN A 342 -30.78 -2.75 78.30
N VAL A 343 -31.51 -3.74 78.81
CA VAL A 343 -32.67 -3.56 79.70
C VAL A 343 -32.35 -4.01 81.13
N ILE A 344 -31.71 -5.17 81.30
CA ILE A 344 -31.20 -5.66 82.59
C ILE A 344 -29.72 -5.99 82.37
N PRO A 345 -28.78 -5.23 82.96
CA PRO A 345 -27.35 -5.49 82.81
C PRO A 345 -26.97 -6.92 83.23
N LEU A 346 -26.02 -7.53 82.50
CA LEU A 346 -25.46 -8.81 82.93
C LEU A 346 -24.74 -8.65 84.28
N GLY A 347 -24.91 -9.66 85.13
CA GLY A 347 -24.42 -9.68 86.50
C GLY A 347 -25.43 -9.18 87.54
N SER A 348 -26.48 -8.46 87.13
CA SER A 348 -27.55 -8.01 88.03
C SER A 348 -28.26 -9.18 88.71
N ILE A 349 -28.70 -8.96 89.94
CA ILE A 349 -29.61 -9.87 90.64
C ILE A 349 -31.01 -9.30 90.51
N ILE A 350 -31.93 -10.10 89.97
CA ILE A 350 -33.33 -9.75 89.83
C ILE A 350 -34.19 -10.63 90.71
N GLU A 351 -35.29 -10.08 91.22
CA GLU A 351 -36.33 -10.84 91.88
C GLU A 351 -37.50 -11.01 90.93
N ILE A 352 -38.01 -12.24 90.80
CA ILE A 352 -39.12 -12.56 89.90
C ILE A 352 -40.35 -12.90 90.72
N ARG A 353 -41.48 -12.26 90.39
CA ARG A 353 -42.80 -12.48 90.98
C ARG A 353 -43.78 -12.94 89.92
N TYR A 354 -44.52 -14.00 90.23
CA TYR A 354 -45.58 -14.52 89.38
C TYR A 354 -46.82 -14.85 90.21
N ASN A 355 -48.00 -14.40 89.76
CA ASN A 355 -49.29 -14.58 90.46
C ASN A 355 -49.23 -14.21 91.96
N GLY A 356 -48.59 -13.08 92.28
CA GLY A 356 -48.46 -12.58 93.65
C GLY A 356 -47.44 -13.29 94.53
N ARG A 357 -46.80 -14.37 94.04
CA ARG A 357 -45.74 -15.10 94.77
C ARG A 357 -44.36 -14.75 94.22
N ILE A 358 -43.41 -14.52 95.12
CA ILE A 358 -41.99 -14.36 94.75
C ILE A 358 -41.42 -15.76 94.47
N LEU A 359 -40.87 -15.94 93.28
CA LEU A 359 -40.27 -17.20 92.84
C LEU A 359 -38.84 -17.35 93.34
N GLY A 360 -38.13 -16.24 93.47
CA GLY A 360 -36.76 -16.20 93.97
C GLY A 360 -35.95 -15.08 93.34
N GLN A 361 -34.67 -15.04 93.72
CA GLN A 361 -33.67 -14.17 93.11
C GLN A 361 -32.87 -14.94 92.06
N TYR A 362 -32.70 -14.31 90.90
CA TYR A 362 -32.04 -14.87 89.73
C TYR A 362 -30.90 -13.96 89.29
N ARG A 363 -29.78 -14.54 88.90
CA ARG A 363 -28.66 -13.80 88.33
C ARG A 363 -28.84 -13.68 86.83
N ALA A 364 -28.84 -12.45 86.31
CA ALA A 364 -28.73 -12.17 84.90
C ALA A 364 -27.36 -12.63 84.41
N ALA A 365 -27.27 -13.85 83.87
CA ALA A 365 -25.99 -14.49 83.57
C ALA A 365 -25.89 -14.93 82.11
N ASP A 366 -26.97 -14.78 81.35
CA ASP A 366 -27.07 -15.30 80.00
C ASP A 366 -27.78 -14.33 79.05
N THR A 367 -27.64 -14.57 77.75
CA THR A 367 -28.25 -13.77 76.68
C THR A 367 -28.69 -14.70 75.56
N GLY A 368 -29.80 -14.39 74.88
CA GLY A 368 -30.24 -15.13 73.71
C GLY A 368 -30.66 -14.20 72.59
N GLY A 369 -30.43 -14.59 71.33
CA GLY A 369 -30.80 -13.77 70.17
C GLY A 369 -32.28 -13.38 70.13
N ALA A 370 -33.16 -14.21 70.70
CA ALA A 370 -34.59 -13.97 70.81
C ALA A 370 -35.04 -13.33 72.15
N ILE A 371 -34.10 -13.01 73.05
CA ILE A 371 -34.33 -12.39 74.35
C ILE A 371 -33.90 -10.92 74.27
N GLN A 372 -34.77 -10.11 73.66
CA GLN A 372 -34.57 -8.68 73.42
C GLN A 372 -35.71 -7.88 74.08
N GLY A 373 -35.40 -6.68 74.59
CA GLY A 373 -36.33 -5.82 75.28
C GLY A 373 -36.78 -6.35 76.64
N ARG A 374 -38.06 -6.17 76.97
CA ARG A 374 -38.68 -6.66 78.22
C ARG A 374 -39.05 -8.14 78.14
N LYS A 375 -38.09 -8.97 77.77
CA LYS A 375 -38.21 -10.43 77.72
C LYS A 375 -37.10 -11.07 78.55
N ILE A 376 -37.44 -12.12 79.28
CA ILE A 376 -36.49 -12.94 80.04
C ILE A 376 -36.69 -14.42 79.74
N ASP A 377 -35.64 -15.21 79.91
CA ASP A 377 -35.70 -16.67 79.83
C ASP A 377 -35.17 -17.28 81.12
N ILE A 378 -36.01 -17.95 81.89
CA ILE A 378 -35.64 -18.48 83.20
C ILE A 378 -34.99 -19.85 83.02
N PHE A 379 -33.81 -20.05 83.59
CA PHE A 379 -33.18 -21.36 83.58
C PHE A 379 -33.94 -22.31 84.50
N MET A 380 -34.29 -23.48 83.99
CA MET A 380 -34.86 -24.59 84.75
C MET A 380 -34.05 -25.87 84.46
N PRO A 381 -33.64 -26.62 85.48
CA PRO A 381 -32.83 -27.84 85.27
C PRO A 381 -33.59 -28.91 84.51
N GLU A 382 -34.85 -29.12 84.91
CA GLU A 382 -35.72 -30.15 84.37
C GLU A 382 -36.51 -29.63 83.16
N ARG A 383 -36.43 -30.35 82.05
CA ARG A 383 -37.21 -30.02 80.83
C ARG A 383 -38.71 -30.04 81.08
N SER A 384 -39.18 -30.89 81.99
CA SER A 384 -40.59 -30.94 82.35
C SER A 384 -41.07 -29.67 83.03
N ASP A 385 -40.22 -29.01 83.84
CA ASP A 385 -40.53 -27.72 84.47
C ASP A 385 -40.55 -26.58 83.45
N ALA A 386 -39.58 -26.53 82.54
CA ALA A 386 -39.55 -25.52 81.48
C ALA A 386 -40.79 -25.59 80.57
N LEU A 387 -41.24 -26.80 80.22
CA LEU A 387 -42.46 -27.00 79.44
C LEU A 387 -43.72 -26.63 80.21
N ARG A 388 -43.80 -26.96 81.51
CA ARG A 388 -44.91 -26.54 82.39
C ARG A 388 -44.96 -25.02 82.57
N TRP A 389 -43.79 -24.37 82.61
CA TRP A 389 -43.69 -22.92 82.71
C TRP A 389 -44.26 -22.23 81.46
N GLY A 390 -43.88 -22.69 80.26
CA GLY A 390 -44.35 -22.10 79.01
C GLY A 390 -44.03 -20.60 78.92
N ARG A 391 -44.88 -19.83 78.24
CA ARG A 391 -44.75 -18.37 78.15
C ARG A 391 -45.71 -17.68 79.10
N LYS A 392 -45.19 -16.84 79.98
CA LYS A 392 -45.95 -16.12 81.01
C LYS A 392 -45.51 -14.67 81.09
N ASN A 393 -46.36 -13.79 81.60
CA ASN A 393 -45.93 -12.45 82.01
C ASN A 393 -45.60 -12.48 83.50
N VAL A 394 -44.43 -11.99 83.86
CA VAL A 394 -43.94 -11.93 85.25
C VAL A 394 -43.57 -10.50 85.61
N GLN A 395 -43.58 -10.20 86.90
CA GLN A 395 -43.04 -8.96 87.41
C GLN A 395 -41.58 -9.19 87.82
N VAL A 396 -40.70 -8.28 87.41
CA VAL A 396 -39.26 -8.31 87.66
C VAL A 396 -38.86 -7.03 88.35
N ARG A 397 -38.01 -7.15 89.36
CA ARG A 397 -37.36 -6.02 90.03
C ARG A 397 -35.87 -6.28 90.13
N ILE A 398 -35.05 -5.30 89.79
CA ILE A 398 -33.60 -5.37 90.02
C ILE A 398 -33.35 -5.10 91.50
N VAL A 399 -32.67 -6.03 92.18
CA VAL A 399 -32.35 -5.93 93.60
C VAL A 399 -30.87 -5.65 93.87
N LYS A 400 -29.98 -5.92 92.90
CA LYS A 400 -28.56 -5.59 92.99
C LYS A 400 -27.92 -5.46 91.61
#